data_AF-A0A8B5X126-F1
#
_entry.id   AF-A0A8B5X126-F1
#
_cell.length_a   1.000
_cell.length_b   1.000
_cell.length_c   1.000
_cell.angle_alpha   90.00
_cell.angle_beta   90.00
_cell.angle_gamma   90.00
#
_symmetry.space_group_name_H-M   'P 1'
#
loop_
_entity.id
_entity.type
_entity.pdbx_description
1 polymer ?
#
loop_
_entity_poly.entity_id
_entity_poly.type
_entity_poly.pdbx_seq_one_letter_code
_entity_poly.pdbx_strand_id
1 'polypeptide(L)'
;MVTLTDLAENTESNNRIIQRALREIDEQVLAQALVDMTEQQREIIYRNMSPRGKDGVVEAMEQEKKNAGSGSRRRATEILQQLLTTMTKYAKADADVEQAWLPEHLSATTPDEAIETIVGLSRFVRAQGYLSLEEVAETASDPLLRKGIELLTDGWDALQLRSVLETYKRTALETEARRLDILVDGLESIALQDLTHALTEKLLAYLPPRPEKR
;
A
#
# COMPACT_ATOMS: atom_id res chain seq x y z
N MET A 1 -15.81 -10.00 -14.23
CA MET A 1 -14.47 -10.01 -14.85
C MET A 1 -14.50 -9.00 -15.97
N VAL A 2 -13.46 -8.18 -16.12
CA VAL A 2 -13.40 -7.12 -17.14
C VAL A 2 -12.75 -7.69 -18.40
N THR A 3 -13.34 -7.40 -19.54
CA THR A 3 -12.88 -7.81 -20.87
C THR A 3 -12.37 -6.60 -21.66
N LEU A 4 -11.57 -6.84 -22.70
CA LEU A 4 -11.12 -5.76 -23.59
C LEU A 4 -12.28 -4.98 -24.22
N THR A 5 -13.39 -5.67 -24.47
CA THR A 5 -14.62 -5.06 -25.01
C THR A 5 -15.25 -4.07 -24.03
N ASP A 6 -15.13 -4.29 -22.72
CA ASP A 6 -15.60 -3.33 -21.71
C ASP A 6 -14.77 -2.02 -21.71
N LEU A 7 -13.56 -2.06 -22.28
CA LEU A 7 -12.63 -0.93 -22.39
C LEU A 7 -12.49 -0.42 -23.84
N ALA A 8 -13.45 -0.78 -24.72
CA ALA A 8 -13.37 -0.47 -26.15
C ALA A 8 -13.44 1.04 -26.44
N GLU A 9 -14.20 1.80 -25.64
CA GLU A 9 -14.29 3.25 -25.79
C GLU A 9 -12.94 3.94 -25.58
N ASN A 10 -12.60 4.86 -26.48
CA ASN A 10 -11.33 5.58 -26.48
C ASN A 10 -11.33 6.76 -25.49
N THR A 11 -11.54 6.46 -24.21
CA THR A 11 -11.45 7.45 -23.13
C THR A 11 -10.06 7.46 -22.52
N GLU A 12 -9.65 8.59 -21.94
CA GLU A 12 -8.35 8.70 -21.26
C GLU A 12 -8.21 7.66 -20.13
N SER A 13 -9.27 7.45 -19.36
CA SER A 13 -9.31 6.45 -18.28
C SER A 13 -9.09 5.02 -18.79
N ASN A 14 -9.84 4.60 -19.82
CA ASN A 14 -9.70 3.26 -20.42
C ASN A 14 -8.30 3.04 -20.99
N ASN A 15 -7.77 4.05 -21.68
CA ASN A 15 -6.43 3.98 -22.25
C ASN A 15 -5.34 3.85 -21.16
N ARG A 16 -5.46 4.59 -20.04
CA ARG A 16 -4.53 4.44 -18.91
C ARG A 16 -4.58 3.03 -18.30
N ILE A 17 -5.78 2.44 -18.16
CA ILE A 17 -5.94 1.06 -17.68
C ILE A 17 -5.21 0.08 -18.59
N ILE A 18 -5.43 0.17 -19.90
CA ILE A 18 -4.81 -0.70 -20.90
C ILE A 18 -3.29 -0.52 -20.88
N GLN A 19 -2.81 0.72 -20.91
CA GLN A 19 -1.37 1.02 -20.89
C GLN A 19 -0.67 0.51 -19.61
N ARG A 20 -1.32 0.58 -18.44
CA ARG A 20 -0.80 0.01 -17.20
C ARG A 20 -0.69 -1.52 -17.31
N ALA A 21 -1.73 -2.18 -17.80
CA ALA A 21 -1.72 -3.64 -17.99
C ALA A 21 -0.63 -4.07 -19.00
N LEU A 22 -0.44 -3.31 -20.08
CA LEU A 22 0.56 -3.58 -21.11
C LEU A 22 2.01 -3.41 -20.63
N ARG A 23 2.27 -2.65 -19.57
CA ARG A 23 3.61 -2.53 -18.98
C ARG A 23 4.00 -3.73 -18.12
N GLU A 24 3.02 -4.44 -17.59
CA GLU A 24 3.21 -5.58 -16.69
C GLU A 24 3.22 -6.92 -17.43
N ILE A 25 2.81 -6.94 -18.70
CA ILE A 25 2.77 -8.16 -19.51
C ILE A 25 4.01 -8.27 -20.39
N ASP A 26 4.59 -9.46 -20.43
CA ASP A 26 5.70 -9.78 -21.32
C ASP A 26 5.25 -9.80 -22.80
N GLU A 27 6.17 -9.42 -23.70
CA GLU A 27 5.91 -9.33 -25.14
C GLU A 27 5.43 -10.65 -25.74
N GLN A 28 6.08 -11.77 -25.38
CA GLN A 28 5.73 -13.09 -25.91
C GLN A 28 4.37 -13.55 -25.38
N VAL A 29 4.08 -13.29 -24.11
CA VAL A 29 2.77 -13.60 -23.51
C VAL A 29 1.69 -12.78 -24.18
N LEU A 30 1.91 -11.48 -24.39
CA LEU A 30 0.96 -10.63 -25.11
C LEU A 30 0.72 -11.15 -26.53
N ALA A 31 1.79 -11.45 -27.28
CA ALA A 31 1.71 -12.01 -28.63
C ALA A 31 0.86 -13.29 -28.69
N GLN A 32 1.06 -14.22 -27.75
CA GLN A 32 0.26 -15.45 -27.63
C GLN A 32 -1.22 -15.16 -27.38
N ALA A 33 -1.54 -14.17 -26.54
CA ALA A 33 -2.92 -13.77 -26.27
C ALA A 33 -3.59 -13.17 -27.53
N LEU A 34 -2.85 -12.37 -28.32
CA LEU A 34 -3.39 -11.70 -29.51
C LEU A 34 -3.76 -12.66 -30.66
N VAL A 35 -3.19 -13.86 -30.71
CA VAL A 35 -3.44 -14.85 -31.78
C VAL A 35 -4.93 -15.20 -31.86
N ASP A 36 -5.57 -15.44 -30.71
CA ASP A 36 -6.97 -15.90 -30.63
C ASP A 36 -7.97 -14.73 -30.54
N MET A 37 -7.48 -13.48 -30.54
CA MET A 37 -8.32 -12.28 -30.48
C MET A 37 -8.90 -11.88 -31.83
N THR A 38 -10.02 -11.17 -31.79
CA THR A 38 -10.58 -10.51 -32.98
C THR A 38 -9.75 -9.31 -33.40
N GLU A 39 -9.91 -8.86 -34.65
CA GLU A 39 -9.23 -7.66 -35.15
C GLU A 39 -9.57 -6.42 -34.30
N GLN A 40 -10.84 -6.27 -33.92
CA GLN A 40 -11.30 -5.19 -33.04
C GLN A 40 -10.60 -5.20 -31.67
N GLN A 41 -10.44 -6.38 -31.06
CA GLN A 41 -9.73 -6.52 -29.78
C GLN A 41 -8.25 -6.16 -29.90
N ARG A 42 -7.61 -6.56 -31.00
CA ARG A 42 -6.21 -6.20 -31.29
C ARG A 42 -6.05 -4.69 -31.47
N GLU A 43 -7.00 -4.03 -32.12
CA GLU A 43 -6.92 -2.58 -32.34
C GLU A 43 -6.99 -1.76 -31.03
N ILE A 44 -7.79 -2.22 -30.05
CA ILE A 44 -7.85 -1.63 -28.70
C ILE A 44 -6.48 -1.70 -28.00
N ILE A 45 -5.74 -2.79 -28.19
CA ILE A 45 -4.37 -2.96 -27.67
C ILE A 45 -3.41 -2.05 -28.43
N TYR A 46 -3.40 -2.12 -29.76
CA TYR A 46 -2.43 -1.43 -30.60
C TYR A 46 -2.49 0.09 -30.49
N ARG A 47 -3.66 0.69 -30.32
CA ARG A 47 -3.78 2.15 -30.12
C ARG A 47 -3.14 2.63 -28.82
N ASN A 48 -2.91 1.72 -27.86
CA ASN A 48 -2.32 1.98 -26.56
C ASN A 48 -0.82 1.62 -26.48
N MET A 49 -0.21 1.29 -27.62
CA MET A 49 1.20 0.93 -27.72
C MET A 49 2.01 1.98 -28.46
N SER A 50 3.32 2.00 -28.22
CA SER A 50 4.24 2.71 -29.11
C SER A 50 4.32 1.99 -30.46
N PRO A 51 4.66 2.69 -31.56
CA PRO A 51 4.83 2.05 -32.87
C PRO A 51 5.80 0.87 -32.83
N ARG A 52 6.96 1.05 -32.17
CA ARG A 52 7.98 0.00 -32.02
C ARG A 52 7.49 -1.21 -31.24
N GLY A 53 6.77 -0.97 -30.13
CA GLY A 53 6.22 -2.07 -29.31
C GLY A 53 5.14 -2.85 -30.07
N LYS A 54 4.31 -2.14 -30.85
CA LYS A 54 3.33 -2.77 -31.72
C LYS A 54 4.01 -3.67 -32.76
N ASP A 55 5.03 -3.17 -33.45
CA ASP A 55 5.72 -3.91 -34.50
C ASP A 55 6.34 -5.21 -33.95
N GLY A 56 7.00 -5.15 -32.78
CA GLY A 56 7.57 -6.34 -32.12
C GLY A 56 6.52 -7.38 -31.76
N VAL A 57 5.42 -6.96 -31.10
CA VAL A 57 4.33 -7.88 -30.72
C VAL A 57 3.63 -8.48 -31.94
N VAL A 58 3.47 -7.72 -33.03
CA VAL A 58 2.88 -8.23 -34.28
C VAL A 58 3.78 -9.29 -34.90
N GLU A 59 5.09 -9.05 -34.96
CA GLU A 59 6.05 -10.03 -35.47
C GLU A 59 6.03 -11.33 -34.63
N ALA A 60 6.08 -11.20 -33.30
CA ALA A 60 6.00 -12.32 -32.37
C ALA A 60 4.68 -13.09 -32.51
N MET A 61 3.56 -12.40 -32.72
CA MET A 61 2.25 -13.02 -32.95
C MET A 61 2.22 -13.84 -34.23
N GLU A 62 2.82 -13.36 -35.33
CA GLU A 62 2.91 -14.11 -36.60
C GLU A 62 3.80 -15.35 -36.48
N GLN A 63 4.83 -15.31 -35.63
CA GLN A 63 5.63 -16.49 -35.29
C GLN A 63 4.81 -17.50 -34.47
N GLU A 64 4.06 -17.04 -33.47
CA GLU A 64 3.21 -17.90 -32.64
C GLU A 64 2.06 -18.55 -33.43
N LYS A 65 1.51 -17.89 -34.45
CA LYS A 65 0.52 -18.53 -35.36
C LYS A 65 1.04 -19.79 -36.05
N LYS A 66 2.36 -19.88 -36.27
CA LYS A 66 3.00 -21.06 -36.88
C LYS A 66 3.19 -22.20 -35.88
N ASN A 67 3.10 -21.91 -34.57
CA ASN A 67 3.28 -22.86 -33.48
C ASN A 67 1.91 -23.35 -32.96
N ALA A 68 1.68 -24.67 -32.96
CA ALA A 68 0.38 -25.27 -32.65
C ALA A 68 0.03 -25.36 -31.14
N GLY A 69 0.55 -24.46 -30.29
CA GLY A 69 0.39 -24.51 -28.83
C GLY A 69 -0.90 -23.84 -28.32
N SER A 70 -2.06 -24.52 -28.37
CA SER A 70 -3.34 -23.98 -27.87
C SER A 70 -3.37 -23.70 -26.35
N GLY A 71 -2.65 -24.49 -25.55
CA GLY A 71 -2.61 -24.34 -24.09
C GLY A 71 -1.81 -23.13 -23.58
N SER A 72 -0.83 -22.65 -24.35
CA SER A 72 -0.07 -21.43 -24.00
C SER A 72 -0.86 -20.17 -24.32
N ARG A 73 -1.54 -20.16 -25.48
CA ARG A 73 -2.43 -19.06 -25.89
C ARG A 73 -3.57 -18.82 -24.91
N ARG A 74 -4.24 -19.89 -24.46
CA ARG A 74 -5.31 -19.77 -23.44
C ARG A 74 -4.82 -19.14 -22.14
N ARG A 75 -3.67 -19.60 -21.62
CA ARG A 75 -3.07 -19.05 -20.40
C ARG A 75 -2.68 -17.58 -20.58
N ALA A 76 -2.09 -17.23 -21.72
CA ALA A 76 -1.75 -15.85 -22.03
C ALA A 76 -2.97 -14.92 -22.03
N THR A 77 -4.08 -15.36 -22.62
CA THR A 77 -5.36 -14.63 -22.60
C THR A 77 -5.90 -14.46 -21.18
N GLU A 78 -5.83 -15.51 -20.35
CA GLU A 78 -6.24 -15.47 -18.94
C GLU A 78 -5.38 -14.47 -18.14
N ILE A 79 -4.05 -14.46 -18.35
CA ILE A 79 -3.13 -13.50 -17.72
C ILE A 79 -3.51 -12.06 -18.10
N LEU A 80 -3.70 -11.78 -19.39
CA LEU A 80 -4.06 -10.43 -19.84
C LEU A 80 -5.41 -9.99 -19.25
N GLN A 81 -6.41 -10.86 -19.23
CA GLN A 81 -7.72 -10.55 -18.63
C GLN A 81 -7.61 -10.29 -17.12
N GLN A 82 -6.77 -11.04 -16.41
CA GLN A 82 -6.53 -10.84 -14.99
C GLN A 82 -5.84 -9.49 -14.73
N LEU A 83 -4.84 -9.14 -15.54
CA LEU A 83 -4.17 -7.84 -15.45
C LEU A 83 -5.15 -6.69 -15.72
N LEU A 84 -5.95 -6.76 -16.79
CA LEU A 84 -6.96 -5.74 -17.10
C LEU A 84 -7.97 -5.60 -15.97
N THR A 85 -8.51 -6.71 -15.45
CA THR A 85 -9.43 -6.69 -14.31
C THR A 85 -8.79 -6.03 -13.08
N THR A 86 -7.52 -6.32 -12.82
CA THR A 86 -6.76 -5.74 -11.70
C THR A 86 -6.57 -4.23 -11.89
N MET A 87 -6.16 -3.80 -13.10
CA MET A 87 -5.97 -2.39 -13.40
C MET A 87 -7.27 -1.59 -13.41
N THR A 88 -8.39 -2.18 -13.84
CA THR A 88 -9.72 -1.54 -13.72
C THR A 88 -10.14 -1.40 -12.27
N LYS A 89 -9.87 -2.40 -11.42
CA LYS A 89 -10.10 -2.28 -9.98
C LYS A 89 -9.30 -1.12 -9.38
N TYR A 90 -8.04 -0.98 -9.76
CA TYR A 90 -7.20 0.14 -9.30
C TYR A 90 -7.67 1.48 -9.84
N ALA A 91 -8.07 1.57 -11.11
CA ALA A 91 -8.60 2.81 -11.67
C ALA A 91 -9.91 3.25 -11.00
N LYS A 92 -10.78 2.30 -10.64
CA LYS A 92 -11.98 2.61 -9.85
C LYS A 92 -11.60 3.10 -8.45
N ALA A 93 -10.68 2.42 -7.79
CA ALA A 93 -10.18 2.83 -6.47
C ALA A 93 -9.48 4.19 -6.49
N ASP A 94 -8.84 4.57 -7.62
CA ASP A 94 -8.24 5.88 -7.90
C ASP A 94 -9.33 6.93 -8.16
N ALA A 95 -10.42 6.62 -8.84
CA ALA A 95 -11.54 7.55 -9.07
C ALA A 95 -12.30 7.85 -7.77
N ASP A 96 -12.46 6.85 -6.90
CA ASP A 96 -13.03 7.03 -5.55
C ASP A 96 -12.15 7.96 -4.65
N VAL A 97 -10.91 8.28 -5.06
CA VAL A 97 -10.01 9.23 -4.38
C VAL A 97 -10.41 10.69 -4.59
N GLU A 98 -11.10 11.03 -5.67
CA GLU A 98 -11.55 12.42 -5.92
C GLU A 98 -12.53 12.91 -4.84
N GLN A 99 -13.21 11.98 -4.16
CA GLN A 99 -13.80 12.24 -2.85
C GLN A 99 -12.71 12.08 -1.78
N ALA A 100 -11.79 13.04 -1.71
CA ALA A 100 -10.74 13.09 -0.70
C ALA A 100 -11.36 13.28 0.69
N TRP A 101 -11.74 12.18 1.33
CA TRP A 101 -12.29 12.16 2.68
C TRP A 101 -11.23 11.65 3.65
N LEU A 102 -10.92 12.46 4.65
CA LEU A 102 -10.26 12.04 5.88
C LEU A 102 -11.29 12.11 7.02
N PRO A 103 -11.28 11.15 7.95
CA PRO A 103 -12.08 11.28 9.17
C PRO A 103 -11.58 12.47 10.01
N GLU A 104 -12.49 13.11 10.75
CA GLU A 104 -12.16 14.25 11.65
C GLU A 104 -11.11 13.87 12.71
N HIS A 105 -11.04 12.59 13.07
CA HIS A 105 -10.06 12.05 14.00
C HIS A 105 -9.39 10.83 13.37
N LEU A 106 -8.06 10.88 13.27
CA LEU A 106 -7.29 9.74 12.77
C LEU A 106 -6.96 8.81 13.93
N SER A 107 -7.41 7.55 13.82
CA SER A 107 -7.11 6.47 14.75
C SER A 107 -6.32 5.37 14.06
N ALA A 108 -5.45 4.71 14.82
CA ALA A 108 -4.68 3.55 14.36
C ALA A 108 -4.58 2.49 15.48
N THR A 109 -5.63 2.37 16.30
CA THR A 109 -5.61 1.54 17.51
C THR A 109 -5.68 0.05 17.18
N THR A 110 -6.30 -0.28 16.05
CA THR A 110 -6.38 -1.65 15.50
C THR A 110 -5.67 -1.74 14.16
N PRO A 111 -5.27 -2.95 13.71
CA PRO A 111 -4.69 -3.13 12.38
C PRO A 111 -5.59 -2.64 11.24
N ASP A 112 -6.89 -2.87 11.34
CA ASP A 112 -7.88 -2.43 10.34
C ASP A 112 -7.96 -0.89 10.29
N GLU A 113 -8.08 -0.22 11.44
CA GLU A 113 -8.05 1.24 11.53
C GLU A 113 -6.74 1.83 10.98
N ALA A 114 -5.60 1.20 11.28
CA ALA A 114 -4.31 1.64 10.78
C ALA A 114 -4.25 1.56 9.24
N ILE A 115 -4.76 0.48 8.64
CA ILE A 115 -4.82 0.32 7.18
C ILE A 115 -5.72 1.39 6.57
N GLU A 116 -6.94 1.57 7.12
CA GLU A 116 -7.88 2.57 6.63
C GLU A 116 -7.30 3.98 6.69
N THR A 117 -6.67 4.35 7.82
CA THR A 117 -6.03 5.64 8.02
C THR A 117 -4.88 5.88 7.04
N ILE A 118 -3.97 4.91 6.86
CA ILE A 118 -2.83 5.08 5.93
C ILE A 118 -3.30 5.15 4.47
N VAL A 119 -4.30 4.35 4.08
CA VAL A 119 -4.88 4.43 2.74
C VAL A 119 -5.58 5.78 2.53
N GLY A 120 -6.34 6.26 3.52
CA GLY A 120 -6.97 7.58 3.50
C GLY A 120 -5.97 8.72 3.33
N LEU A 121 -4.89 8.72 4.11
CA LEU A 121 -3.79 9.69 3.99
C LEU A 121 -3.14 9.64 2.60
N SER A 122 -2.89 8.44 2.07
CA SER A 122 -2.32 8.27 0.71
C SER A 122 -3.22 8.87 -0.37
N ARG A 123 -4.54 8.69 -0.24
CA ARG A 123 -5.55 9.27 -1.12
C ARG A 123 -5.58 10.80 -1.02
N PHE A 124 -5.63 11.30 0.21
CA PHE A 124 -5.65 12.74 0.49
C PHE A 124 -4.42 13.47 -0.06
N VAL A 125 -3.22 12.94 0.17
CA VAL A 125 -1.97 13.51 -0.36
C VAL A 125 -1.94 13.54 -1.89
N ARG A 126 -2.49 12.51 -2.56
CA ARG A 126 -2.57 12.50 -4.04
C ARG A 126 -3.52 13.57 -4.58
N ALA A 127 -4.58 13.89 -3.83
CA ALA A 127 -5.57 14.90 -4.23
C ALA A 127 -5.12 16.33 -3.88
N GLN A 128 -4.57 16.54 -2.68
CA GLN A 128 -4.32 17.87 -2.11
C GLN A 128 -2.82 18.22 -1.98
N GLY A 129 -1.92 17.26 -2.16
CA GLY A 129 -0.47 17.42 -1.94
C GLY A 129 -0.04 17.28 -0.48
N TYR A 130 1.27 17.17 -0.23
CA TYR A 130 1.82 16.89 1.10
C TYR A 130 1.61 18.00 2.13
N LEU A 131 1.61 19.28 1.72
CA LEU A 131 1.45 20.43 2.63
C LEU A 131 0.10 20.42 3.36
N SER A 132 -0.91 19.79 2.77
CA SER A 132 -2.23 19.64 3.39
C SER A 132 -2.23 18.73 4.64
N LEU A 133 -1.13 18.01 4.90
CA LEU A 133 -1.00 17.12 6.06
C LEU A 133 -0.72 17.84 7.39
N GLU A 134 -0.35 19.11 7.39
CA GLU A 134 -0.06 19.87 8.62
C GLU A 134 -1.26 19.89 9.58
N GLU A 135 -2.43 20.28 9.07
CA GLU A 135 -3.68 20.33 9.84
C GLU A 135 -4.15 18.94 10.26
N VAL A 136 -3.74 17.91 9.52
CA VAL A 136 -4.12 16.52 9.74
C VAL A 136 -3.27 15.86 10.84
N ALA A 137 -2.03 16.30 11.04
CA ALA A 137 -1.17 15.76 12.10
C ALA A 137 -1.78 15.99 13.50
N GLU A 138 -2.44 17.13 13.70
CA GLU A 138 -3.05 17.49 14.99
C GLU A 138 -4.22 16.59 15.36
N THR A 139 -4.92 16.01 14.38
CA THR A 139 -6.08 15.14 14.61
C THR A 139 -5.72 13.67 14.82
N ALA A 140 -4.45 13.30 14.62
CA ALA A 140 -3.94 11.95 14.85
C ALA A 140 -3.79 11.64 16.33
N SER A 141 -4.55 10.64 16.83
CA SER A 141 -4.50 10.21 18.24
C SER A 141 -3.28 9.34 18.55
N ASP A 142 -2.84 8.52 17.58
CA ASP A 142 -1.67 7.67 17.73
C ASP A 142 -0.36 8.48 17.63
N PRO A 143 0.53 8.40 18.64
CA PRO A 143 1.77 9.16 18.65
C PRO A 143 2.76 8.83 17.52
N LEU A 144 2.85 7.55 17.10
CA LEU A 144 3.72 7.13 16.00
C LEU A 144 3.18 7.66 14.67
N LEU A 145 1.86 7.59 14.48
CA LEU A 145 1.17 8.13 13.30
C LEU A 145 1.39 9.63 13.19
N ARG A 146 1.09 10.39 14.25
CA ARG A 146 1.32 11.84 14.30
C ARG A 146 2.76 12.16 13.92
N LYS A 147 3.71 11.45 14.53
CA LYS A 147 5.13 11.68 14.25
C LYS A 147 5.49 11.40 12.79
N GLY A 148 4.91 10.35 12.21
CA GLY A 148 5.09 10.02 10.80
C GLY A 148 4.55 11.11 9.87
N ILE A 149 3.38 11.66 10.16
CA ILE A 149 2.77 12.75 9.37
C ILE A 149 3.64 14.01 9.43
N GLU A 150 4.10 14.42 10.62
CA GLU A 150 5.02 15.57 10.78
C GLU A 150 6.30 15.42 9.94
N LEU A 151 6.95 14.25 10.01
CA LEU A 151 8.20 14.00 9.27
C LEU A 151 7.98 14.00 7.75
N LEU A 152 6.82 13.51 7.28
CA LEU A 152 6.45 13.57 5.87
C LEU A 152 6.27 15.02 5.41
N THR A 153 5.60 15.86 6.20
CA THR A 153 5.43 17.28 5.93
C THR A 153 6.78 18.02 5.89
N ASP A 154 7.69 17.68 6.79
CA ASP A 154 9.05 18.22 6.85
C ASP A 154 9.93 17.82 5.64
N GLY A 155 9.42 16.99 4.72
CA GLY A 155 10.10 16.60 3.49
C GLY A 155 11.18 15.53 3.67
N TRP A 156 11.08 14.72 4.73
CA TRP A 156 12.04 13.64 4.98
C TRP A 156 11.96 12.57 3.90
N ASP A 157 13.10 12.02 3.51
CA ASP A 157 13.12 10.89 2.58
C ASP A 157 12.67 9.58 3.25
N ALA A 158 12.33 8.58 2.43
CA ALA A 158 11.78 7.31 2.90
C ALA A 158 12.73 6.54 3.84
N LEU A 159 14.05 6.66 3.65
CA LEU A 159 15.04 5.95 4.46
C LEU A 159 15.19 6.61 5.84
N GLN A 160 15.28 7.94 5.86
CA GLN A 160 15.34 8.73 7.10
C GLN A 160 14.06 8.57 7.91
N LEU A 161 12.90 8.69 7.26
CA LEU A 161 11.59 8.47 7.88
C LEU A 161 11.51 7.08 8.53
N ARG A 162 11.89 6.03 7.78
CA ARG A 162 11.88 4.66 8.29
C ARG A 162 12.77 4.50 9.51
N SER A 163 13.98 5.05 9.48
CA SER A 163 14.93 4.98 10.59
C SER A 163 14.37 5.55 11.89
N VAL A 164 13.75 6.74 11.81
CA VAL A 164 13.14 7.42 12.96
C VAL A 164 11.93 6.65 13.48
N LEU A 165 11.00 6.26 12.59
CA LEU A 165 9.79 5.55 12.99
C LEU A 165 10.07 4.16 13.57
N GLU A 166 11.06 3.43 13.05
CA GLU A 166 11.49 2.15 13.62
C GLU A 166 12.09 2.31 15.01
N THR A 167 12.91 3.35 15.20
CA THR A 167 13.46 3.68 16.52
C THR A 167 12.35 4.03 17.50
N TYR A 168 11.38 4.86 17.09
CA TYR A 168 10.22 5.21 17.90
C TYR A 168 9.40 3.97 18.27
N LYS A 169 9.05 3.13 17.28
CA LYS A 169 8.29 1.90 17.48
C LYS A 169 8.96 0.99 18.52
N ARG A 170 10.27 0.79 18.41
CA ARG A 170 11.03 -0.01 19.38
C ARG A 170 10.93 0.57 20.80
N THR A 171 11.18 1.87 20.96
CA THR A 171 11.10 2.54 22.28
C THR A 171 9.69 2.47 22.87
N ALA A 172 8.65 2.60 22.04
CA ALA A 172 7.25 2.46 22.46
C ALA A 172 6.95 1.04 22.95
N LEU A 173 7.36 0.02 22.20
CA LEU A 173 7.20 -1.39 22.59
C LEU A 173 7.95 -1.72 23.88
N GLU A 174 9.19 -1.22 24.04
CA GLU A 174 9.96 -1.40 25.28
C GLU A 174 9.29 -0.73 26.49
N THR A 175 8.69 0.44 26.29
CA THR A 175 7.96 1.15 27.35
C THR A 175 6.70 0.40 27.76
N GLU A 176 5.95 -0.13 26.78
CA GLU A 176 4.76 -0.92 27.05
C GLU A 176 5.11 -2.27 27.70
N ALA A 177 6.14 -2.96 27.22
CA ALA A 177 6.64 -4.18 27.84
C ALA A 177 7.01 -3.95 29.31
N ARG A 178 7.78 -2.88 29.60
CA ARG A 178 8.13 -2.49 30.97
C ARG A 178 6.88 -2.24 31.83
N ARG A 179 5.86 -1.57 31.28
CA ARG A 179 4.59 -1.34 31.99
C ARG A 179 3.90 -2.67 32.33
N LEU A 180 3.86 -3.60 31.39
CA LEU A 180 3.28 -4.93 31.60
C LEU A 180 4.08 -5.73 32.63
N ASP A 181 5.41 -5.66 32.60
CA ASP A 181 6.28 -6.32 33.59
C ASP A 181 6.00 -5.79 35.01
N ILE A 182 5.90 -4.46 35.18
CA ILE A 182 5.52 -3.84 36.47
C ILE A 182 4.18 -4.39 36.97
N LEU A 183 3.19 -4.55 36.08
CA LEU A 183 1.88 -5.07 36.44
C LEU A 183 1.93 -6.55 36.81
N VAL A 184 2.66 -7.36 36.05
CA VAL A 184 2.82 -8.80 36.31
C VAL A 184 3.50 -9.01 37.67
N ASP A 185 4.65 -8.36 37.89
CA ASP A 185 5.41 -8.47 39.12
C ASP A 185 4.66 -7.91 40.33
N GLY A 186 3.88 -6.85 40.13
CA GLY A 186 3.02 -6.28 41.16
C GLY A 186 1.91 -7.22 41.59
N LEU A 187 1.25 -7.88 40.64
CA LEU A 187 0.22 -8.88 40.92
C LEU A 187 0.80 -10.14 41.56
N GLU A 188 1.98 -10.58 41.12
CA GLU A 188 2.71 -11.71 41.73
C GLU A 188 3.03 -11.45 43.21
N SER A 189 3.60 -10.29 43.52
CA SER A 189 3.93 -9.91 44.89
C SER A 189 2.70 -9.79 45.80
N ILE A 190 1.55 -9.36 45.26
CA ILE A 190 0.28 -9.37 46.01
C ILE A 190 -0.14 -10.81 46.33
N ALA A 191 -0.03 -11.73 45.36
CA ALA A 191 -0.37 -13.13 45.56
C ALA A 191 0.54 -13.83 46.60
N LEU A 192 1.81 -13.45 46.64
CA LEU A 192 2.79 -13.93 47.63
C LEU A 192 2.67 -13.26 49.01
N GLN A 193 1.80 -12.24 49.15
CA GLN A 193 1.64 -11.43 50.36
C GLN A 193 2.95 -10.73 50.80
N ASP A 194 3.71 -10.23 49.83
CA ASP A 194 4.94 -9.48 50.09
C ASP A 194 4.66 -8.21 50.92
N LEU A 195 5.65 -7.81 51.72
CA LEU A 195 5.59 -6.55 52.46
C LEU A 195 5.55 -5.36 51.48
N THR A 196 4.69 -4.37 51.74
CA THR A 196 4.47 -3.23 50.83
C THR A 196 5.74 -2.46 50.47
N HIS A 197 6.69 -2.34 51.41
CA HIS A 197 7.96 -1.66 51.14
C HIS A 197 8.85 -2.45 50.18
N ALA A 198 8.90 -3.78 50.32
CA ALA A 198 9.67 -4.65 49.43
C ALA A 198 9.07 -4.66 48.02
N LEU A 199 7.73 -4.72 47.91
CA LEU A 199 7.01 -4.53 46.65
C LEU A 199 7.39 -3.18 46.00
N THR A 200 7.35 -2.09 46.78
CA THR A 200 7.67 -0.76 46.26
C THR A 200 9.09 -0.67 45.73
N GLU A 201 10.07 -1.21 46.47
CA GLU A 201 11.48 -1.26 46.04
C GLU A 201 11.65 -2.06 44.74
N LYS A 202 11.01 -3.24 44.64
CA LYS A 202 10.99 -4.08 43.43
C LYS A 202 10.43 -3.32 42.22
N LEU A 203 9.26 -2.69 42.35
CA LEU A 203 8.61 -2.00 41.22
C LEU A 203 9.35 -0.71 40.80
N LEU A 204 9.96 0.01 41.75
CA LEU A 204 10.74 1.22 41.43
C LEU A 204 11.99 0.92 40.59
N ALA A 205 12.53 -0.31 40.66
CA ALA A 205 13.69 -0.73 39.87
C ALA A 205 13.43 -0.73 38.35
N TYR A 206 12.16 -0.76 37.92
CA TYR A 206 11.80 -0.66 36.50
C TYR A 206 11.91 0.75 35.93
N LEU A 207 11.87 1.79 36.79
CA LEU A 207 11.91 3.17 36.33
C LEU A 207 13.34 3.55 35.90
N PRO A 208 13.51 4.29 34.79
CA PRO A 208 14.82 4.80 34.41
C PRO A 208 15.38 5.70 35.52
N PRO A 209 16.72 5.74 35.71
CA PRO A 209 17.34 6.60 36.71
C PRO A 209 16.91 8.05 36.48
N ARG A 210 16.50 8.74 37.55
CA ARG A 210 16.13 10.16 37.45
C ARG A 210 17.32 10.94 36.91
N PRO A 211 17.14 11.84 35.93
CA PRO A 211 18.22 12.70 35.47
C PRO A 211 18.75 13.47 36.68
N GLU A 212 20.06 13.40 36.91
CA GLU A 212 20.72 14.21 37.94
C GLU A 212 20.39 15.68 37.66
N LYS A 213 19.81 16.36 38.65
CA LYS A 213 19.59 17.81 38.58
C LYS A 213 20.98 18.46 38.46
N ARG A 214 21.31 18.93 37.26
CA ARG A 214 22.42 19.86 37.05
C ARG A 214 22.07 21.24 37.58
#